data_AF-A0A938FJY7-F1
#
_entry.id   AF-A0A938FJY7-F1
#
_cell.length_a   1.000
_cell.length_b   1.000
_cell.length_c   1.000
_cell.angle_alpha   90.00
_cell.angle_beta   90.00
_cell.angle_gamma   90.00
#
_symmetry.space_group_name_H-M   'P 1'
#
loop_
_entity.id
_entity.type
_entity.pdbx_description
1 polymer ?
#
loop_
_entity_poly.entity_id
_entity_poly.type
_entity_poly.pdbx_seq_one_letter_code
_entity_poly.pdbx_strand_id
1 'polypeptide(L)' 'MSTTTAETLRASSTDELNNKLREAKEELFNLRFQAATGQLENHGRLTAVRKEIARIYTI' A
#
# COMPACT_ATOMS: atom_id res chain seq x y z
N MET A 1 -15.09 3.62 -2.04
CA MET A 1 -14.01 4.13 -2.90
C MET A 1 -13.14 5.05 -2.05
N SER A 2 -11.96 4.59 -1.63
CA SER A 2 -10.92 5.48 -1.09
C SER A 2 -9.76 5.39 -2.06
N THR A 3 -9.79 6.25 -3.09
CA THR A 3 -8.65 6.42 -3.98
C THR A 3 -7.78 7.49 -3.36
N THR A 4 -6.64 7.11 -2.79
CA THR A 4 -5.53 8.03 -2.47
C THR A 4 -5.15 8.75 -3.77
N THR A 5 -5.74 9.92 -3.99
CA THR A 5 -5.53 10.78 -5.15
C THR A 5 -4.09 11.30 -5.12
N ALA A 6 -3.42 11.37 -6.27
CA ALA A 6 -2.02 11.82 -6.34
C ALA A 6 -1.80 13.21 -5.70
N GLU A 7 -2.84 14.03 -5.66
CA GLU A 7 -2.85 15.35 -5.01
C GLU A 7 -2.68 15.27 -3.50
N THR A 8 -3.30 14.30 -2.81
CA THR A 8 -3.19 14.19 -1.35
C THR A 8 -1.82 13.67 -0.93
N LEU A 9 -1.19 12.83 -1.76
CA LEU A 9 0.16 12.36 -1.54
C LEU A 9 1.20 13.46 -1.78
N ARG A 10 1.01 14.32 -2.78
CA ARG A 10 1.88 15.50 -3.01
C ARG A 10 1.76 16.56 -1.91
N ALA A 11 0.60 16.66 -1.27
CA ALA A 11 0.37 17.57 -0.14
C ALA A 11 0.87 17.00 1.20
N SER A 12 1.22 15.71 1.26
CA SER A 12 1.74 15.07 2.48
C SER A 12 3.23 15.41 2.68
N SER A 13 3.69 15.48 3.92
CA SER A 13 5.13 15.67 4.21
C SER A 13 5.93 14.42 3.83
N THR A 14 7.22 14.58 3.51
CA THR A 14 8.13 13.47 3.21
C THR A 14 8.15 12.40 4.32
N ASP A 15 8.04 12.83 5.58
CA ASP A 15 8.00 11.91 6.73
C ASP A 15 6.70 11.10 6.79
N GLU A 16 5.56 11.73 6.46
CA GLU A 16 4.27 11.05 6.39
C GLU A 16 4.22 10.04 5.24
N LEU A 17 4.84 10.38 4.10
CA LEU A 17 4.99 9.45 2.97
C LEU A 17 5.84 8.24 3.35
N ASN A 18 6.94 8.44 4.08
CA ASN A 18 7.78 7.36 4.58
C ASN A 18 7.04 6.46 5.58
N ASN A 19 6.22 7.04 6.46
CA ASN A 19 5.40 6.27 7.41
C ASN A 19 4.34 5.43 6.68
N LYS A 20 3.59 6.03 5.74
CA LYS A 20 2.62 5.30 4.90
C LYS A 20 3.29 4.18 4.10
N LEU A 21 4.52 4.42 3.62
CA LEU A 21 5.30 3.43 2.89
C LEU A 21 5.67 2.23 3.77
N ARG A 22 6.07 2.45 5.02
CA ARG A 22 6.33 1.37 5.99
C ARG A 22 5.06 0.55 6.26
N GLU A 23 3.95 1.22 6.56
CA GLU A 23 2.66 0.56 6.82
C GLU A 23 2.21 -0.29 5.62
N ALA A 24 2.29 0.26 4.41
CA ALA A 24 1.91 -0.47 3.20
C ALA A 24 2.84 -1.68 2.92
N LYS A 25 4.12 -1.61 3.29
CA LYS A 25 5.05 -2.75 3.17
C LYS A 25 4.73 -3.85 4.19
N GLU A 26 4.40 -3.49 5.41
CA GLU A 26 3.97 -4.45 6.44
C GLU A 26 2.65 -5.13 6.04
N GLU A 27 1.70 -4.37 5.52
CA GLU A 27 0.46 -4.92 4.98
C GLU A 27 0.74 -5.88 3.81
N LEU A 28 1.62 -5.50 2.88
CA LEU A 28 2.00 -6.37 1.76
C LEU A 28 2.66 -7.67 2.24
N PHE A 29 3.48 -7.61 3.29
CA PHE A 29 4.09 -8.80 3.89
C PHE A 29 3.02 -9.74 4.47
N ASN A 30 2.08 -9.19 5.25
CA ASN A 30 0.99 -9.96 5.85
C ASN A 30 0.09 -10.58 4.77
N LEU A 31 -0.25 -9.84 3.72
CA LEU A 31 -1.05 -10.36 2.60
C LEU A 31 -0.31 -11.45 1.83
N ARG A 32 1.01 -11.33 1.65
CA ARG A 32 1.84 -12.39 1.04
C ARG A 32 1.90 -13.63 1.90
N PHE A 33 1.98 -13.46 3.22
CA PHE A 33 1.96 -14.56 4.17
C PHE A 33 0.61 -15.30 4.12
N GLN A 34 -0.50 -14.56 4.18
CA GLN A 34 -1.85 -15.10 4.02
C GLN A 34 -2.08 -15.77 2.66
N ALA A 35 -1.48 -15.24 1.60
CA ALA A 35 -1.53 -15.84 0.26
C ALA A 35 -0.79 -17.18 0.24
N ALA A 36 0.37 -17.27 0.88
CA ALA A 36 1.16 -18.49 0.96
C ALA A 36 0.50 -19.56 1.85
N THR A 37 -0.23 -19.17 2.90
CA THR A 37 -1.01 -20.10 3.74
C THR A 37 -2.36 -20.50 3.12
N GLY A 38 -2.73 -19.92 1.97
CA GLY A 38 -4.00 -20.20 1.30
C GLY A 38 -5.23 -19.61 1.99
N GLN A 39 -5.05 -18.71 2.96
CA GLN A 39 -6.13 -18.07 3.73
C GLN A 39 -6.45 -16.66 3.22
N LEU A 40 -5.94 -16.28 2.04
CA LEU A 40 -6.17 -14.95 1.50
C LEU A 40 -7.58 -14.82 0.93
N GLU A 41 -8.45 -14.13 1.68
CA GLU A 41 -9.83 -13.89 1.24
C GLU A 41 -9.92 -12.87 0.09
N ASN A 42 -8.98 -11.91 0.02
CA ASN A 42 -9.06 -10.80 -0.93
C ASN A 42 -7.77 -10.61 -1.76
N HIS A 43 -7.69 -11.33 -2.88
CA HIS A 43 -6.60 -11.19 -3.87
C HIS A 43 -6.51 -9.77 -4.48
N GLY A 44 -7.62 -9.02 -4.53
CA GLY A 44 -7.65 -7.65 -5.05
C GLY A 44 -6.82 -6.69 -4.20
N ARG A 45 -6.78 -6.91 -2.89
CA ARG A 45 -6.02 -6.08 -1.95
C ARG A 45 -4.52 -6.11 -2.22
N LEU A 46 -3.96 -7.26 -2.58
CA LEU A 46 -2.54 -7.41 -2.91
C LEU A 46 -2.13 -6.50 -4.09
N THR A 47 -2.99 -6.37 -5.10
CA THR A 47 -2.73 -5.49 -6.24
C THR A 47 -2.94 -4.02 -5.89
N ALA A 48 -3.91 -3.70 -5.03
CA ALA A 48 -4.11 -2.34 -4.53
C ALA A 48 -2.90 -1.83 -3.74
N VAL A 49 -2.41 -2.61 -2.77
CA VAL A 49 -1.26 -2.24 -1.92
C VAL A 49 0.02 -2.08 -2.75
N ARG A 50 0.26 -2.93 -3.75
CA ARG A 50 1.38 -2.73 -4.70
C ARG A 50 1.29 -1.39 -5.44
N LYS A 51 0.10 -1.02 -5.92
CA LYS A 51 -0.12 0.25 -6.62
C LYS A 51 0.03 1.45 -5.69
N GLU A 52 -0.36 1.31 -4.43
CA GLU A 52 -0.18 2.34 -3.41
C GLU A 52 1.30 2.61 -3.12
N ILE A 53 2.10 1.55 -2.90
CA ILE A 53 3.55 1.66 -2.76
C ILE A 53 4.18 2.33 -3.99
N ALA A 54 3.79 1.90 -5.20
CA ALA A 54 4.30 2.48 -6.43
C ALA A 54 3.99 3.98 -6.54
N ARG A 55 2.77 4.41 -6.17
CA ARG A 55 2.39 5.83 -6.17
C ARG A 55 3.22 6.66 -5.21
N ILE A 56 3.51 6.14 -4.01
CA ILE A 56 4.35 6.83 -3.03
C ILE A 56 5.77 7.02 -3.58
N TYR A 57 6.33 6.01 -4.26
CA TYR A 57 7.67 6.12 -4.86
C TYR A 57 7.75 7.04 -6.08
N THR A 58 6.64 7.28 -6.78
CA THR A 58 6.62 8.13 -8.00
C THR A 58 6.47 9.63 -7.73
N ILE A 59 6.21 10.03 -6.49
CA ILE A 59 6.09 11.44 -6.07
C ILE A 59 7.43 11.89 -5.51
#